data_AF-A0A7C7LSY4-F1
#
_entry.id   AF-A0A7C7LSY4-F1
#
_cell.length_a   1.000
_cell.length_b   1.000
_cell.length_c   1.000
_cell.angle_alpha   90.00
_cell.angle_beta   90.00
_cell.angle_gamma   90.00
#
_symmetry.space_group_name_H-M   'P 1'
#
loop_
_entity.id
_entity.type
_entity.pdbx_description
1 polymer ?
#
loop_
_entity_poly.entity_id
_entity_poly.type
_entity_poly.pdbx_seq_one_letter_code
_entity_poly.pdbx_strand_id
1 'polypeptide(L)'
;MIIDPTKQPFDSNHKLMIGSILPRPIAFVSTKSKDGILNLAPFSYFNGVCSNPPTVMFAPGRRGYDGLTKDTLNNIRDTEEFVVNIVSEQIAEPMVACATDFDKDVDEFEVSGLTPVDSV
;
A
#
# COMPACT_ATOMS: atom_id res chain seq x y z
N MET A 1 -23.92 21.18 0.12
CA MET A 1 -23.32 21.07 1.47
C MET A 1 -21.92 21.66 1.40
N ILE A 2 -21.54 22.55 2.31
CA ILE A 2 -20.16 23.08 2.41
C ILE A 2 -19.52 22.39 3.61
N ILE A 3 -18.36 21.77 3.40
CA ILE A 3 -17.66 20.96 4.38
C ILE A 3 -16.32 21.62 4.69
N ASP A 4 -16.07 21.95 5.95
CA ASP A 4 -14.80 22.52 6.44
C ASP A 4 -13.94 21.39 7.05
N PRO A 5 -12.83 20.97 6.42
CA PRO A 5 -12.03 19.85 6.90
C PRO A 5 -11.32 20.14 8.23
N THR A 6 -11.12 21.42 8.59
CA THR A 6 -10.49 21.81 9.85
C THR A 6 -11.41 21.63 11.06
N LYS A 7 -12.71 21.49 10.82
CA LYS A 7 -13.77 21.33 11.83
C LYS A 7 -14.28 19.89 11.96
N GLN A 8 -13.57 18.93 11.39
CA GLN A 8 -13.95 17.52 11.41
C GLN A 8 -12.84 16.65 12.00
N PRO A 9 -13.21 15.52 12.64
CA PRO A 9 -12.23 14.52 13.01
C PRO A 9 -11.60 13.88 11.76
N PHE A 10 -10.39 13.36 11.93
CA PHE A 10 -9.62 12.76 10.84
C PHE A 10 -10.38 11.64 10.11
N ASP A 11 -11.10 10.78 10.84
CA ASP A 11 -11.82 9.65 10.25
C ASP A 11 -12.94 10.10 9.29
N SER A 12 -13.60 11.21 9.60
CA SER A 12 -14.65 11.80 8.77
C SER A 12 -14.07 12.41 7.49
N ASN A 13 -12.96 13.14 7.61
CA ASN A 13 -12.20 13.62 6.45
C ASN A 13 -11.70 12.45 5.60
N HIS A 14 -11.17 11.40 6.22
CA HIS A 14 -10.71 10.20 5.53
C HIS A 14 -11.84 9.52 4.75
N LYS A 15 -12.99 9.28 5.40
CA LYS A 15 -14.21 8.73 4.76
C LYS A 15 -14.65 9.57 3.56
N LEU A 16 -14.63 10.90 3.69
CA LEU A 16 -14.99 11.80 2.58
C LEU A 16 -14.03 11.65 1.40
N MET A 17 -12.71 11.61 1.65
CA MET A 17 -11.69 11.43 0.62
C MET A 17 -11.83 10.09 -0.09
N ILE A 18 -11.87 8.98 0.67
CA ILE A 18 -11.97 7.63 0.08
C ILE A 18 -13.35 7.32 -0.50
N GLY A 19 -14.37 8.10 -0.16
CA GLY A 19 -15.74 7.97 -0.66
C GLY A 19 -16.06 8.88 -1.86
N SER A 20 -15.25 9.92 -2.10
CA SER A 20 -15.48 10.88 -3.20
C SER A 20 -14.49 10.72 -4.35
N ILE A 21 -13.26 10.28 -4.07
CA ILE A 21 -12.21 10.08 -5.07
C ILE A 21 -12.22 8.62 -5.48
N LEU A 22 -13.02 8.30 -6.51
CA LEU A 22 -13.33 6.96 -6.99
C LEU A 22 -13.36 6.92 -8.54
N PRO A 23 -13.13 5.75 -9.17
CA PRO A 23 -12.46 4.58 -8.61
C PRO A 23 -10.96 4.88 -8.38
N ARG A 24 -10.30 4.11 -7.51
CA ARG A 24 -8.86 4.25 -7.27
C ARG A 24 -8.13 2.99 -7.73
N PRO A 25 -7.05 3.10 -8.52
CA PRO A 25 -6.21 1.96 -8.79
C PRO A 25 -5.51 1.52 -7.50
N ILE A 26 -5.16 0.23 -7.42
CA ILE A 26 -4.49 -0.34 -6.25
C ILE A 26 -3.05 -0.64 -6.66
N ALA A 27 -2.09 -0.03 -5.98
CA ALA A 27 -0.71 -0.48 -5.97
C ALA A 27 -0.59 -1.62 -4.97
N PHE A 28 -0.34 -2.83 -5.44
CA PHE A 28 -0.05 -3.96 -4.58
C PHE A 28 1.46 -4.15 -4.49
N VAL A 29 2.04 -3.64 -3.42
CA VAL A 29 3.48 -3.35 -3.34
C VAL A 29 4.20 -4.48 -2.64
N SER A 30 5.16 -5.10 -3.32
CA SER A 30 6.11 -6.02 -2.71
C SER A 30 7.42 -5.33 -2.39
N THR A 31 7.99 -5.67 -1.23
CA THR A 31 9.28 -5.19 -0.75
C THR A 31 10.03 -6.33 -0.07
N LYS A 32 11.33 -6.14 0.12
CA LYS A 32 12.19 -7.06 0.89
C LYS A 32 12.92 -6.26 1.96
N SER A 33 12.90 -6.74 3.20
CA SER A 33 13.65 -6.12 4.29
C SER A 33 15.16 -6.38 4.14
N LYS A 34 16.00 -5.68 4.91
CA LYS A 34 17.45 -5.94 4.97
C LYS A 34 17.79 -7.36 5.44
N ASP A 35 16.94 -7.95 6.26
CA ASP A 35 17.08 -9.32 6.75
C ASP A 35 16.53 -10.37 5.75
N GLY A 36 16.01 -9.90 4.61
CA GLY A 36 15.54 -10.75 3.52
C GLY A 36 14.08 -11.19 3.64
N ILE A 37 13.33 -10.67 4.61
CA ILE A 37 11.91 -10.98 4.82
C ILE A 37 11.09 -10.28 3.74
N LEU A 38 10.22 -11.02 3.05
CA LEU A 38 9.32 -10.47 2.05
C LEU A 38 8.12 -9.82 2.74
N ASN A 39 7.67 -8.69 2.17
CA ASN A 39 6.47 -8.01 2.61
C ASN A 39 5.60 -7.70 1.39
N LEU A 40 4.28 -7.87 1.51
CA LEU A 40 3.32 -7.59 0.45
C LEU A 40 2.07 -6.88 0.99
N ALA A 41 1.78 -5.66 0.50
CA ALA A 41 0.66 -4.85 1.00
C ALA A 41 -0.04 -3.98 -0.07
N PRO A 42 -1.38 -3.79 -0.01
CA PRO A 42 -2.11 -2.96 -0.97
C PRO A 42 -2.28 -1.48 -0.54
N PHE A 43 -2.19 -0.58 -1.53
CA PHE A 43 -2.35 0.87 -1.35
C PHE A 43 -3.21 1.48 -2.47
N SER A 44 -4.34 2.09 -2.11
CA SER A 44 -5.24 2.75 -3.09
C SER A 44 -4.99 4.25 -3.26
N TYR A 45 -4.08 4.85 -2.49
CA TYR A 45 -3.57 6.20 -2.77
C TYR A 45 -2.40 6.07 -3.74
N PHE A 46 -2.71 5.71 -4.99
CA PHE A 46 -1.75 5.36 -6.04
C PHE A 46 -2.13 6.07 -7.36
N ASN A 47 -1.13 6.56 -8.09
CA ASN A 47 -1.33 7.15 -9.41
C ASN A 47 -0.02 7.20 -10.23
N GLY A 48 -0.15 7.39 -11.55
CA GLY A 48 0.96 7.80 -12.41
C GLY A 48 1.34 9.26 -12.18
N VAL A 49 2.63 9.59 -12.40
CA VAL A 49 3.17 10.95 -12.23
C VAL A 49 3.65 11.53 -13.56
N CYS A 50 4.52 10.81 -14.27
CA CYS A 50 5.08 11.24 -15.56
C CYS A 50 5.46 10.01 -16.40
N SER A 51 5.54 10.17 -17.73
CA SER A 51 5.96 9.12 -18.66
C SER A 51 7.43 9.21 -19.07
N ASN A 52 8.13 10.32 -18.77
CA ASN A 52 9.54 10.50 -19.11
C ASN A 52 10.29 11.32 -18.03
N PRO A 53 11.09 10.67 -17.16
CA PRO A 53 11.16 9.22 -17.01
C PRO A 53 9.83 8.65 -16.48
N PRO A 54 9.49 7.38 -16.77
CA PRO A 54 8.33 6.72 -16.19
C PRO A 54 8.36 6.81 -14.66
N THR A 55 7.35 7.44 -14.08
CA THR A 55 7.29 7.73 -12.65
C THR A 55 5.88 7.47 -12.13
N VAL A 56 5.78 6.77 -11.01
CA VAL A 56 4.53 6.52 -10.28
C VAL A 56 4.66 6.99 -8.84
N MET A 57 3.53 7.19 -8.17
CA MET A 57 3.49 7.48 -6.73
C MET A 57 2.48 6.60 -6.03
N PHE A 58 2.79 6.19 -4.81
CA PHE A 58 1.80 5.71 -3.85
C PHE A 58 2.10 6.26 -2.46
N ALA A 59 1.08 6.35 -1.60
CA ALA A 59 1.20 6.93 -0.27
C ALA A 59 0.95 5.87 0.83
N PRO A 60 2.00 5.25 1.40
CA PRO A 60 1.86 4.40 2.57
C PRO A 60 1.57 5.28 3.80
N GLY A 61 0.30 5.35 4.19
CA GLY A 61 -0.12 6.06 5.40
C GLY A 61 0.49 5.47 6.67
N ARG A 62 0.57 6.29 7.72
CA ARG A 62 0.91 5.81 9.07
C ARG A 62 -0.25 5.00 9.65
N ARG A 63 0.06 4.04 10.51
CA ARG A 63 -0.93 3.29 11.29
C ARG A 63 -1.77 4.26 12.12
N GLY A 64 -3.10 4.12 12.03
CA GLY A 64 -4.03 5.07 12.64
C GLY A 64 -4.07 5.03 14.16
N TYR A 65 -3.60 3.96 14.78
CA TYR A 65 -3.73 3.71 16.22
C TYR A 65 -2.45 4.00 17.03
N ASP A 66 -1.26 3.92 16.42
CA ASP A 66 0.02 4.22 17.08
C ASP A 66 0.92 5.20 16.31
N GLY A 67 0.52 5.60 15.10
CA GLY A 67 1.26 6.56 14.27
C GLY A 67 2.56 6.02 13.67
N LEU A 68 2.83 4.71 13.78
CA LEU A 68 4.03 4.09 13.22
C LEU A 68 3.94 3.99 11.69
N THR A 69 5.11 3.94 11.06
CA THR A 69 5.25 3.71 9.61
C THR A 69 5.07 2.22 9.31
N LYS A 70 4.42 1.92 8.18
CA LYS A 70 4.26 0.55 7.68
C LYS A 70 5.59 -0.03 7.20
N ASP A 71 5.71 -1.35 7.27
CA ASP A 71 6.92 -2.08 6.86
C ASP A 71 7.30 -1.82 5.42
N THR A 72 6.34 -1.70 4.49
CA THR A 72 6.59 -1.27 3.11
C THR A 72 7.41 0.03 3.03
N LEU A 73 7.08 1.06 3.84
CA LEU A 73 7.82 2.33 3.83
C LEU A 73 9.19 2.18 4.48
N ASN A 74 9.30 1.36 5.53
CA ASN A 74 10.57 1.10 6.21
C ASN A 74 11.54 0.37 5.26
N ASN A 75 11.08 -0.70 4.62
CA ASN A 75 11.83 -1.47 3.64
C ASN A 75 12.31 -0.60 2.47
N ILE A 76 11.42 0.21 1.87
CA ILE A 76 11.80 1.11 0.76
C ILE A 76 12.87 2.11 1.15
N ARG A 77 12.82 2.66 2.37
CA ARG A 77 13.86 3.58 2.86
C ARG A 77 15.19 2.88 3.09
N ASP A 78 15.15 1.60 3.41
CA ASP A 78 16.30 0.80 3.75
C ASP A 78 16.99 0.19 2.52
N THR A 79 16.23 -0.17 1.49
CA THR A 79 16.71 -0.87 0.29
C THR A 79 16.63 -0.04 -0.99
N GLU A 80 15.88 1.07 -0.98
CA GLU A 80 15.63 1.92 -2.14
C GLU A 80 14.90 1.21 -3.30
N GLU A 81 14.31 0.04 -3.03
CA GLU A 81 13.71 -0.84 -4.04
C GLU A 81 12.31 -1.33 -3.64
N PHE A 82 11.41 -1.44 -4.62
CA PHE A 82 10.09 -2.06 -4.49
C PHE A 82 9.50 -2.40 -5.86
N VAL A 83 8.47 -3.25 -5.88
CA VAL A 83 7.69 -3.57 -7.10
C VAL A 83 6.22 -3.21 -6.88
N VAL A 84 5.59 -2.59 -7.88
CA VAL A 84 4.14 -2.34 -7.90
C VAL A 84 3.47 -3.38 -8.78
N ASN A 85 2.60 -4.19 -8.20
CA ASN A 85 1.77 -5.15 -8.90
C ASN A 85 0.37 -4.56 -9.12
N ILE A 86 -0.16 -4.65 -10.34
CA ILE A 86 -1.52 -4.22 -10.64
C ILE A 86 -2.49 -5.35 -10.29
N VAL A 87 -3.48 -5.02 -9.46
CA VAL A 87 -4.48 -5.99 -8.98
C VAL A 87 -5.48 -6.28 -10.09
N SER A 88 -5.56 -7.54 -10.50
CA SER A 88 -6.65 -8.07 -11.32
C SER A 88 -7.72 -8.73 -10.44
N GLU A 89 -8.88 -9.04 -11.01
CA GLU A 89 -9.95 -9.77 -10.33
C GLU A 89 -9.47 -11.11 -9.74
N GLN A 90 -8.57 -11.81 -10.45
CA GLN A 90 -8.06 -13.13 -10.05
C GLN A 90 -7.27 -13.12 -8.74
N ILE A 91 -6.64 -11.99 -8.40
CA ILE A 91 -5.85 -11.84 -7.18
C ILE A 91 -6.49 -10.87 -6.19
N ALA A 92 -7.76 -10.51 -6.39
CA ALA A 92 -8.46 -9.55 -5.52
C ALA A 92 -8.60 -10.07 -4.09
N GLU A 93 -9.01 -11.33 -3.91
CA GLU A 93 -9.12 -11.97 -2.58
C GLU A 93 -7.75 -12.14 -1.91
N PRO A 94 -6.71 -12.70 -2.56
CA PRO A 94 -5.35 -12.71 -2.02
C PRO A 94 -4.83 -11.33 -1.62
N MET A 95 -5.08 -10.30 -2.44
CA MET A 95 -4.69 -8.92 -2.13
C MET A 95 -5.40 -8.39 -0.88
N VAL A 96 -6.69 -8.69 -0.70
CA VAL A 96 -7.46 -8.30 0.50
C VAL A 96 -6.90 -9.00 1.75
N ALA A 97 -6.45 -10.26 1.63
CA ALA A 97 -5.81 -10.97 2.75
C ALA A 97 -4.54 -10.26 3.25
N CYS A 98 -3.80 -9.59 2.36
CA CYS A 98 -2.64 -8.77 2.69
C CYS A 98 -2.97 -7.36 3.24
N ALA A 99 -4.25 -6.98 3.34
CA ALA A 99 -4.64 -5.61 3.73
C ALA A 99 -4.70 -5.39 5.26
N THR A 100 -4.59 -6.47 6.04
CA THR A 100 -4.57 -6.41 7.51
C THR A 100 -3.18 -6.12 8.06
N ASP A 101 -3.10 -5.80 9.34
CA ASP A 101 -1.83 -5.63 10.06
C ASP A 101 -1.27 -7.01 10.42
N PHE A 102 0.01 -7.21 10.17
CA PHE A 102 0.78 -8.38 10.58
C PHE A 102 2.01 -7.94 11.37
N ASP A 103 2.65 -8.87 12.07
CA ASP A 103 3.96 -8.63 12.66
C ASP A 103 5.02 -8.54 11.55
N LYS A 104 6.07 -7.75 11.78
CA LYS A 104 7.11 -7.41 10.78
C LYS A 104 7.89 -8.60 10.19
N ASP A 105 7.79 -9.75 10.83
CA ASP A 105 8.44 -11.00 10.46
C ASP A 105 7.53 -11.98 9.72
N VAL A 106 6.26 -11.61 9.52
CA VAL A 106 5.31 -12.36 8.71
C VAL A 106 5.53 -12.06 7.23
N ASP A 107 5.63 -13.11 6.42
CA ASP A 107 5.64 -13.02 4.97
C ASP A 107 4.20 -13.11 4.43
N GLU A 108 3.64 -12.01 3.91
CA GLU A 108 2.28 -12.02 3.40
C GLU A 108 2.11 -12.76 2.06
N PHE A 109 3.19 -13.15 1.37
CA PHE A 109 3.08 -14.09 0.24
C PHE A 109 2.57 -15.46 0.72
N GLU A 110 3.11 -15.94 1.84
CA GLU A 110 2.66 -17.19 2.46
C GLU A 110 1.20 -17.07 2.95
N VAL A 111 0.83 -15.94 3.54
CA VAL A 111 -0.55 -15.69 4.01
C VAL A 111 -1.56 -15.67 2.86
N SER A 112 -1.21 -15.01 1.76
CA SER A 112 -2.10 -14.83 0.61
C SER A 112 -2.11 -16.02 -0.36
N GLY A 113 -1.14 -16.94 -0.23
CA GLY A 113 -0.93 -18.05 -1.17
C GLY A 113 -0.38 -17.59 -2.53
N LEU A 114 0.12 -16.35 -2.62
CA LEU A 114 0.73 -15.82 -3.84
C LEU A 114 2.19 -16.26 -3.93
N THR A 115 2.68 -16.46 -5.15
CA THR A 115 4.06 -16.91 -5.38
C THR A 115 4.96 -15.71 -5.70
N PRO A 116 6.02 -15.46 -4.91
CA PRO A 116 6.98 -14.42 -5.25
C PRO A 116 7.81 -14.84 -6.47
N VAL A 117 8.16 -13.86 -7.29
CA VAL A 117 9.06 -14.02 -8.45
C VAL A 117 10.12 -12.92 -8.41
N ASP A 118 11.31 -13.20 -8.92
CA ASP A 118 12.38 -12.20 -9.01
C ASP A 118 11.93 -11.02 -9.90
N SER A 119 12.27 -9.80 -9.48
CA SER A 119 12.04 -8.60 -10.28
C SER A 119 12.94 -8.57 -11.51
N VAL A 120 12.40 -8.10 -12.64
CA VAL A 120 13.11 -7.97 -13.93
C VAL A 120 13.79 -6.62 -14.07
#